data_AF-A0A317JNJ3-F1
#
_entry.id   AF-A0A317JNJ3-F1
#
_cell.length_a   1.000
_cell.length_b   1.000
_cell.length_c   1.000
_cell.angle_alpha   90.00
_cell.angle_beta   90.00
_cell.angle_gamma   90.00
#
_symmetry.space_group_name_H-M   'P 1'
#
loop_
_entity.id
_entity.type
_entity.pdbx_description
1 polymer ?
#
loop_
_entity_poly.entity_id
_entity_poly.type
_entity_poly.pdbx_seq_one_letter_code
_entity_poly.pdbx_strand_id
1 'polypeptide(L)'
;MTGRALLKNPELTRENIAEVCRAIEEMTGNILGEAQYPMVESRLKARMLKLHIRQGHDYLDYLRKNFVSEGEYLISLLTTHHTFFFREFMHFEFLLAQLPQMIERARGRQDRRILVWSAACSYGHEVYSLAMFFHYHLKQLAPDVDFYIFGSDVDPHSVNLAQNGVFKYDELKSVPANYLGQNWARGTGDISHYARISNELKKRCEFETYNLIKPGPLKANIRFDVILCRNVFIYFNQDQIIKAAQSLLGHLHDRGHLIVGISESLTYLPINIEYAGPSVYRKRLTLAATPASRPVEVVARPIRVLCVDDSPSFLSLLRKILTPAAGFDVVGTAVNGKDAIEQLKATRPDLVTLDIHMPDLDGIEYLRSQMSPSHPPVVMISTVNRDNAALALNSLKLGAVDYIEKPTLADLSEKTDEIVSKLKMAHLVRKSSPTSLDLEFKRSYRITHPEKKLRVLIAGLQSRSLIEKFVARQEPTSPPLLVILEGVDQIIAGLTDELRVHAKIKNSLSVSLRPDPLPGEIRLVDIKTHLADLQALVRNRKTSALFAVAPTNRTLQLIPPNHNNSQIILLDNGAANISIYGQFTSRAKQIAPATSFLSLSEEFFK
;
A
#
# COMPACT_ATOMS: atom_id res chain seq x y z
N MET A 1 -31.16 8.95 -37.47
CA MET A 1 -29.72 9.00 -37.74
C MET A 1 -29.30 10.47 -37.87
N THR A 2 -28.91 11.10 -36.77
CA THR A 2 -28.29 12.43 -36.77
C THR A 2 -26.79 12.23 -36.62
N GLY A 3 -26.03 12.64 -37.62
CA GLY A 3 -24.59 12.41 -37.71
C GLY A 3 -23.85 13.04 -36.53
N ARG A 4 -23.10 12.22 -35.79
CA ARG A 4 -21.97 12.69 -34.98
C ARG A 4 -20.97 13.31 -35.96
N ALA A 5 -20.91 14.63 -36.01
CA ALA A 5 -19.78 15.31 -36.61
C ALA A 5 -18.51 14.80 -35.92
N LEU A 6 -17.61 14.17 -36.69
CA LEU A 6 -16.26 13.87 -36.26
C LEU A 6 -15.63 15.20 -35.82
N LEU A 7 -15.42 15.38 -34.51
CA LEU A 7 -14.75 16.55 -33.96
C LEU A 7 -13.34 16.61 -34.59
N LYS A 8 -13.09 17.64 -35.41
CA LYS A 8 -11.76 17.92 -35.95
C LYS A 8 -10.78 18.13 -34.78
N ASN A 9 -9.58 17.54 -34.89
CA ASN A 9 -8.54 17.71 -33.88
C ASN A 9 -8.16 19.18 -33.71
N PRO A 10 -7.84 19.65 -32.49
CA PRO A 10 -7.38 21.02 -32.27
C PRO A 10 -6.07 21.30 -33.02
N GLU A 11 -5.92 22.54 -33.49
CA GLU A 11 -4.74 23.02 -34.20
C GLU A 11 -3.84 23.80 -33.22
N LEU A 12 -2.58 23.39 -33.14
CA LEU A 12 -1.53 24.00 -32.31
C LEU A 12 -0.31 24.25 -33.18
N THR A 13 0.18 25.48 -33.18
CA THR A 13 1.45 25.83 -33.83
C THR A 13 2.61 25.64 -32.87
N ARG A 14 3.83 25.57 -33.43
CA ARG A 14 5.06 25.50 -32.63
C ARG A 14 5.23 26.75 -31.77
N GLU A 15 4.84 27.93 -32.27
CA GLU A 15 4.84 29.17 -31.51
C GLU A 15 3.90 29.10 -30.30
N ASN A 16 2.69 28.53 -30.47
CA ASN A 16 1.75 28.39 -29.35
C ASN A 16 2.29 27.47 -28.26
N ILE A 17 2.92 26.35 -28.65
CA ILE A 17 3.55 25.41 -27.72
C ILE A 17 4.68 26.11 -26.96
N ALA A 18 5.53 26.87 -27.65
CA ALA A 18 6.61 27.64 -27.03
C ALA A 18 6.09 28.68 -26.04
N GLU A 19 4.98 29.37 -26.34
CA GLU A 19 4.33 30.30 -25.39
C GLU A 19 3.83 29.60 -24.13
N VAL A 20 3.18 28.44 -24.25
CA VAL A 20 2.75 27.66 -23.08
C VAL A 20 3.95 27.19 -22.26
N CYS A 21 5.01 26.69 -22.90
CA CYS A 21 6.23 26.28 -22.20
C CYS A 21 6.86 27.45 -21.43
N ARG A 22 6.91 28.65 -22.01
CA ARG A 22 7.38 29.86 -21.32
C ARG A 22 6.51 30.21 -20.10
N ALA A 23 5.19 30.14 -20.24
CA ALA A 23 4.28 30.38 -19.12
C ALA A 23 4.51 29.38 -17.98
N ILE A 24 4.70 28.08 -18.29
CA ILE A 24 5.04 27.05 -17.30
C ILE A 24 6.38 27.33 -16.63
N GLU A 25 7.41 27.69 -17.41
CA GLU A 25 8.74 28.01 -16.89
C GLU A 25 8.67 29.21 -15.94
N GLU A 26 7.90 30.25 -16.29
CA GLU A 26 7.69 31.42 -15.42
C GLU A 26 6.94 31.06 -14.12
N MET A 27 5.94 30.18 -14.20
CA MET A 27 5.13 29.75 -13.04
C MET A 27 5.91 28.82 -12.11
N THR A 28 6.67 27.88 -12.66
CA THR A 28 7.21 26.71 -11.92
C THR A 28 8.72 26.62 -11.90
N GLY A 29 9.39 27.25 -12.87
CA GLY A 29 10.82 27.05 -13.16
C GLY A 29 11.15 25.80 -13.97
N ASN A 30 10.18 24.93 -14.28
CA ASN A 30 10.39 23.73 -15.10
C ASN A 30 10.66 24.12 -16.56
N ILE A 31 11.81 23.71 -17.10
CA ILE A 31 12.20 23.99 -18.48
C ILE A 31 11.73 22.86 -19.39
N LEU A 32 10.71 23.15 -20.22
CA LEU A 32 10.21 22.25 -21.26
C LEU A 32 10.78 22.64 -22.63
N GLY A 33 11.92 22.04 -22.97
CA GLY A 33 12.62 22.27 -24.24
C GLY A 33 11.92 21.65 -25.46
N GLU A 34 12.49 21.85 -26.65
CA GLU A 34 11.91 21.38 -27.92
C GLU A 34 11.72 19.86 -27.96
N ALA A 35 12.57 19.09 -27.27
CA ALA A 35 12.44 17.64 -27.17
C ALA A 35 11.13 17.21 -26.49
N GLN A 36 10.56 18.06 -25.62
CA GLN A 36 9.32 17.80 -24.91
C GLN A 36 8.08 18.31 -25.65
N TYR A 37 8.22 19.05 -26.75
CA TYR A 37 7.10 19.66 -27.48
C TYR A 37 6.05 18.64 -27.95
N PRO A 38 6.40 17.44 -28.45
CA PRO A 38 5.39 16.44 -28.82
C PRO A 38 4.51 16.00 -27.65
N MET A 39 5.08 15.89 -26.44
CA MET A 39 4.33 15.59 -25.22
C MET A 39 3.40 16.75 -24.85
N VAL A 40 3.93 17.97 -24.87
CA VAL A 40 3.18 19.19 -24.55
C VAL A 40 2.00 19.35 -25.51
N GLU A 41 2.24 19.17 -26.81
CA GLU A 41 1.21 19.24 -27.85
C GLU A 41 0.09 18.21 -27.62
N SER A 42 0.44 16.94 -27.41
CA SER A 42 -0.54 15.87 -27.17
C SER A 42 -1.43 16.16 -25.96
N ARG A 43 -0.82 16.59 -24.84
CA ARG A 43 -1.55 16.89 -23.61
C ARG A 43 -2.39 18.17 -23.71
N LEU A 44 -1.87 19.21 -24.37
CA LEU A 44 -2.62 20.44 -24.63
C LEU A 44 -3.82 20.20 -25.54
N LYS A 45 -3.68 19.41 -26.61
CA LYS A 45 -4.82 19.03 -27.47
C LYS A 45 -5.93 18.37 -26.66
N ALA A 46 -5.58 17.47 -25.74
CA ALA A 46 -6.56 16.84 -24.85
C ALA A 46 -7.27 17.84 -23.93
N ARG A 47 -6.56 18.86 -23.42
CA ARG A 47 -7.16 19.95 -22.63
C ARG A 47 -8.07 20.85 -23.47
N MET A 48 -7.61 21.27 -24.65
CA MET A 48 -8.38 22.08 -25.59
C MET A 48 -9.70 21.41 -25.98
N LEU A 49 -9.69 20.09 -26.22
CA LEU A 49 -10.91 19.33 -26.47
C LEU A 49 -11.91 19.41 -25.31
N LYS A 50 -11.46 19.30 -24.05
CA LYS A 50 -12.33 19.43 -22.87
C LYS A 50 -12.89 20.84 -22.71
N LEU A 51 -12.11 21.86 -23.06
CA LEU A 51 -12.52 23.27 -23.03
C LEU A 51 -13.33 23.69 -24.26
N HIS A 52 -13.51 22.79 -25.23
CA HIS A 52 -14.17 23.07 -26.51
C HIS A 52 -13.46 24.17 -27.33
N ILE A 53 -12.15 24.33 -27.12
CA ILE A 53 -11.29 25.28 -27.85
C ILE A 53 -10.61 24.53 -29.00
N ARG A 54 -10.55 25.16 -30.18
CA ARG A 54 -10.00 24.52 -31.40
C ARG A 54 -8.69 25.10 -31.88
N GLN A 55 -8.44 26.38 -31.60
CA GLN A 55 -7.26 27.09 -32.08
C GLN A 55 -6.31 27.39 -30.92
N GLY A 56 -5.01 27.21 -31.13
CA GLY A 56 -3.99 27.43 -30.10
C GLY A 56 -3.95 28.87 -29.56
N HIS A 57 -4.23 29.87 -30.41
CA HIS A 57 -4.29 31.27 -29.96
C HIS A 57 -5.48 31.53 -29.02
N ASP A 58 -6.66 30.95 -29.30
CA ASP A 58 -7.82 31.01 -28.42
C ASP A 58 -7.53 30.39 -27.05
N TYR A 59 -6.71 29.33 -27.03
CA TYR A 59 -6.28 28.70 -25.78
C TYR A 59 -5.35 29.63 -24.98
N LEU A 60 -4.43 30.32 -25.63
CA LEU A 60 -3.54 31.29 -24.97
C LEU A 60 -4.33 32.48 -24.40
N ASP A 61 -5.33 32.97 -25.12
CA ASP A 61 -6.22 34.03 -24.62
C ASP A 61 -7.08 33.55 -23.45
N TYR A 62 -7.56 32.31 -23.51
CA TYR A 62 -8.25 31.67 -22.39
C TYR A 62 -7.34 31.55 -21.16
N LEU A 63 -6.09 31.10 -21.35
CA LEU A 63 -5.09 30.99 -20.29
C LEU A 63 -4.83 32.35 -19.64
N ARG A 64 -4.61 33.41 -20.42
CA ARG A 64 -4.38 34.76 -19.88
C ARG A 64 -5.57 35.27 -19.07
N LYS A 65 -6.80 35.04 -19.54
CA LYS A 65 -8.04 35.44 -18.84
C LYS A 65 -8.29 34.64 -17.56
N ASN A 66 -7.85 33.38 -17.52
CA ASN A 66 -8.12 32.44 -16.42
C ASN A 66 -6.82 31.96 -15.76
N PHE A 67 -5.81 32.84 -15.68
CA PHE A 67 -4.42 32.46 -15.37
C PHE A 67 -4.27 31.68 -14.06
N VAL A 68 -5.03 32.03 -13.02
CA VAL A 68 -4.98 31.34 -11.73
C VAL A 68 -5.45 29.88 -11.87
N SER A 69 -6.69 29.67 -12.33
CA SER A 69 -7.27 28.32 -12.39
C SER A 69 -6.73 27.46 -13.53
N GLU A 70 -6.48 28.05 -14.71
CA GLU A 70 -5.93 27.31 -15.85
C GLU A 70 -4.42 27.09 -15.70
N GLY A 71 -3.71 28.00 -15.04
CA GLY A 71 -2.30 27.83 -14.68
C GLY A 71 -2.07 26.60 -13.81
N GLU A 72 -2.85 26.43 -12.74
CA GLU A 72 -2.79 25.23 -11.89
C GLU A 72 -3.01 23.94 -12.70
N TYR A 73 -4.01 23.93 -13.58
CA TYR A 73 -4.27 22.78 -14.45
C TYR A 73 -3.12 22.50 -15.41
N LEU A 74 -2.53 23.55 -16.00
CA LEU A 74 -1.39 23.44 -16.90
C LEU A 74 -0.15 22.89 -16.20
N ILE A 75 0.10 23.32 -14.96
CA ILE A 75 1.17 22.76 -14.13
C ILE A 75 0.97 21.25 -14.00
N SER A 76 -0.18 20.80 -13.47
CA SER A 76 -0.48 19.36 -13.33
C SER A 76 -0.42 18.59 -14.65
N LEU A 77 -0.82 19.23 -15.75
CA LEU A 77 -0.85 18.61 -17.07
C LEU A 77 0.57 18.40 -17.63
N LEU A 78 1.49 19.31 -17.37
CA LEU A 78 2.79 19.36 -18.06
C LEU A 78 3.96 18.97 -17.17
N THR A 79 3.76 18.81 -15.87
CA THR A 79 4.73 18.15 -14.98
C THR A 79 4.75 16.63 -15.23
N THR A 80 5.93 16.03 -15.14
CA THR A 80 6.11 14.57 -15.28
C THR A 80 6.23 13.96 -13.90
N HIS A 81 5.25 13.14 -13.52
CA HIS A 81 5.19 12.49 -12.23
C HIS A 81 5.60 11.02 -12.38
N HIS A 82 6.88 10.73 -12.19
CA HIS A 82 7.36 9.37 -12.05
C HIS A 82 7.88 9.16 -10.62
N THR A 83 7.05 8.56 -9.77
CA THR A 83 7.35 8.33 -8.35
C THR A 83 6.79 6.99 -7.90
N PHE A 84 7.50 6.30 -7.03
CA PHE A 84 7.12 5.00 -6.46
C PHE A 84 7.69 4.88 -5.05
N PHE A 85 7.13 3.97 -4.25
CA PHE A 85 7.55 3.79 -2.87
C PHE A 85 9.00 3.29 -2.80
N PHE A 86 9.76 3.82 -1.85
CA PHE A 86 11.13 3.43 -1.54
C PHE A 86 12.12 3.55 -2.72
N ARG A 87 11.82 4.45 -3.66
CA ARG A 87 12.73 4.84 -4.74
C ARG A 87 14.11 5.22 -4.21
N GLU A 88 15.16 4.79 -4.92
CA GLU A 88 16.57 5.01 -4.59
C GLU A 88 16.90 4.57 -3.14
N PHE A 89 16.75 3.27 -2.88
CA PHE A 89 16.81 2.70 -1.53
C PHE A 89 18.09 3.01 -0.75
N MET A 90 19.21 3.26 -1.44
CA MET A 90 20.48 3.65 -0.81
C MET A 90 20.38 4.88 0.10
N HIS A 91 19.46 5.80 -0.19
CA HIS A 91 19.22 6.94 0.68
C HIS A 91 18.59 6.54 2.01
N PHE A 92 17.76 5.49 2.04
CA PHE A 92 17.23 4.93 3.28
C PHE A 92 18.32 4.17 4.07
N GLU A 93 19.28 3.54 3.39
CA GLU A 93 20.47 2.95 4.05
C GLU A 93 21.28 4.03 4.76
N PHE A 94 21.52 5.16 4.08
CA PHE A 94 22.18 6.32 4.68
C PHE A 94 21.39 6.86 5.89
N LEU A 95 20.06 7.03 5.75
CA LEU A 95 19.21 7.48 6.85
C LEU A 95 19.27 6.53 8.04
N LEU A 96 19.30 5.22 7.82
CA LEU A 96 19.41 4.22 8.89
C LEU A 96 20.74 4.34 9.62
N ALA A 97 21.83 4.54 8.89
CA ALA A 97 23.16 4.74 9.47
C ALA A 97 23.27 6.04 10.29
N GLN A 98 22.55 7.10 9.89
CA GLN A 98 22.51 8.39 10.60
C GLN A 98 21.44 8.47 11.70
N LEU A 99 20.53 7.48 11.77
CA LEU A 99 19.39 7.50 12.67
C LEU A 99 19.79 7.63 14.15
N PRO A 100 20.85 6.97 14.66
CA PRO A 100 21.29 7.15 16.05
C PRO A 100 21.63 8.60 16.40
N GLN A 101 22.37 9.29 15.53
CA GLN A 101 22.74 10.69 15.73
C GLN A 101 21.50 11.61 15.61
N MET A 102 20.57 11.28 14.71
CA MET A 102 19.30 12.03 14.58
C MET A 102 18.43 11.89 15.84
N ILE A 103 18.36 10.69 16.44
CA ILE A 103 17.66 10.42 17.70
C ILE A 103 18.26 11.23 18.84
N GLU A 104 19.59 11.25 18.97
CA GLU A 104 20.28 12.03 20.02
C GLU A 104 19.95 13.52 19.91
N ARG A 105 20.03 14.09 18.70
CA ARG A 105 19.67 15.49 18.44
C ARG A 105 18.19 15.77 18.70
N ALA A 106 17.30 14.85 18.33
CA ALA A 106 15.87 14.96 18.62
C ALA A 106 15.62 15.02 20.13
N ARG A 107 16.25 14.15 20.94
CA ARG A 107 16.12 14.16 22.40
C ARG A 107 16.58 15.47 23.06
N GLY A 108 17.54 16.17 22.43
CA GLY A 108 17.98 17.50 22.87
C GLY A 108 17.00 18.63 22.58
N ARG A 109 15.96 18.41 21.76
CA ARG A 109 14.92 19.40 21.43
C ARG A 109 13.68 19.23 22.31
N GLN A 110 12.95 20.32 22.53
CA GLN A 110 11.73 20.31 23.36
C GLN A 110 10.62 19.40 22.79
N ASP A 111 10.50 19.33 21.47
CA ASP A 111 9.44 18.57 20.79
C ASP A 111 9.82 17.10 20.53
N ARG A 112 11.08 16.72 20.79
CA ARG A 112 11.64 15.38 20.59
C ARG A 112 11.33 14.77 19.23
N ARG A 113 11.29 15.61 18.19
CA ARG A 113 10.92 15.19 16.84
C ARG A 113 12.10 15.23 15.88
N ILE A 114 12.18 14.21 15.02
CA ILE A 114 12.98 14.26 13.79
C ILE A 114 12.15 14.97 12.73
N LEU A 115 12.69 16.04 12.15
CA LEU A 115 11.99 16.85 11.15
C LEU A 115 12.57 16.60 9.76
N VAL A 116 11.73 16.20 8.80
CA VAL A 116 12.15 15.87 7.43
C VAL A 116 11.33 16.66 6.42
N TRP A 117 11.95 17.11 5.34
CA TRP A 117 11.27 17.71 4.19
C TRP A 117 11.49 16.86 2.94
N SER A 118 10.42 16.44 2.29
CA SER A 118 10.44 15.92 0.91
C SER A 118 10.01 17.04 -0.04
N ALA A 119 10.98 17.65 -0.70
CA ALA A 119 10.81 18.71 -1.69
C ALA A 119 10.60 18.10 -3.09
N ALA A 120 9.48 18.46 -3.72
CA ALA A 120 8.85 17.79 -4.86
C ALA A 120 8.36 16.37 -4.53
N CYS A 121 7.46 16.28 -3.55
CA CYS A 121 6.94 15.01 -3.07
C CYS A 121 6.03 14.28 -4.07
N SER A 122 5.62 14.92 -5.17
CA SER A 122 4.69 14.39 -6.17
C SER A 122 3.41 13.87 -5.47
N TYR A 123 2.95 12.68 -5.82
CA TYR A 123 1.77 12.04 -5.21
C TYR A 123 1.98 11.54 -3.76
N GLY A 124 3.13 11.82 -3.14
CA GLY A 124 3.39 11.53 -1.73
C GLY A 124 4.09 10.19 -1.44
N HIS A 125 4.47 9.41 -2.45
CA HIS A 125 5.17 8.12 -2.26
C HIS A 125 6.43 8.27 -1.42
N GLU A 126 7.26 9.29 -1.69
CA GLU A 126 8.49 9.55 -0.93
C GLU A 126 8.20 9.89 0.54
N VAL A 127 7.24 10.78 0.79
CA VAL A 127 6.81 11.17 2.14
C VAL A 127 6.33 9.96 2.93
N TYR A 128 5.50 9.11 2.33
CA TYR A 128 4.98 7.93 3.02
C TYR A 128 6.01 6.80 3.15
N SER A 129 6.97 6.68 2.23
CA SER A 129 8.14 5.81 2.43
C SER A 129 8.99 6.23 3.62
N LEU A 130 9.27 7.53 3.75
CA LEU A 130 9.95 8.08 4.92
C LEU A 130 9.13 7.86 6.20
N ALA A 131 7.80 8.08 6.15
CA ALA A 131 6.93 7.88 7.30
C ALA A 131 6.94 6.43 7.78
N MET A 132 6.80 5.46 6.86
CA MET A 132 6.89 4.03 7.19
C MET A 132 8.28 3.65 7.72
N PHE A 133 9.34 4.20 7.12
CA PHE A 133 10.72 3.99 7.56
C PHE A 133 10.96 4.46 9.00
N PHE A 134 10.68 5.74 9.29
CA PHE A 134 10.88 6.28 10.64
C PHE A 134 9.97 5.61 11.66
N HIS A 135 8.72 5.34 11.30
CA HIS A 135 7.78 4.64 12.17
C HIS A 135 8.28 3.25 12.58
N TYR A 136 8.79 2.47 11.63
CA TYR A 136 9.30 1.13 11.88
C TYR A 136 10.54 1.13 12.77
N HIS A 137 11.53 1.98 12.47
CA HIS A 137 12.81 1.99 13.18
C HIS A 137 12.74 2.70 14.54
N LEU A 138 12.02 3.82 14.66
CA LEU A 138 11.90 4.54 15.94
C LEU A 138 11.13 3.72 16.98
N LYS A 139 10.10 2.97 16.58
CA LYS A 139 9.39 2.04 17.49
C LYS A 139 10.31 1.02 18.17
N GLN A 140 11.43 0.66 17.53
CA GLN A 140 12.38 -0.32 18.05
C GLN A 140 13.55 0.34 18.79
N LEU A 141 14.05 1.47 18.28
CA LEU A 141 15.29 2.08 18.75
C LEU A 141 15.06 3.21 19.78
N ALA A 142 13.99 3.99 19.62
CA ALA A 142 13.70 5.16 20.47
C ALA A 142 12.19 5.46 20.50
N PRO A 143 11.38 4.69 21.25
CA PRO A 143 9.92 4.87 21.32
C PRO A 143 9.49 6.23 21.90
N ASP A 144 10.41 6.95 22.55
CA ASP A 144 10.24 8.28 23.11
C ASP A 144 10.44 9.44 22.11
N VAL A 145 10.93 9.14 20.91
CA VAL A 145 11.20 10.11 19.84
C VAL A 145 10.14 9.98 18.76
N ASP A 146 9.57 11.11 18.35
CA ASP A 146 8.57 11.15 17.26
C ASP A 146 9.19 11.73 15.98
N PHE A 147 8.42 11.77 14.89
CA PHE A 147 8.85 12.37 13.63
C PHE A 147 7.76 13.22 13.00
N TYR A 148 8.18 14.16 12.16
CA TYR A 148 7.31 14.99 11.33
C TYR A 148 7.92 15.14 9.94
N ILE A 149 7.11 14.93 8.91
CA ILE A 149 7.53 14.99 7.51
C ILE A 149 6.67 16.05 6.80
N PHE A 150 7.34 17.06 6.27
CA PHE A 150 6.75 18.04 5.39
C PHE A 150 6.97 17.60 3.94
N GLY A 151 5.90 17.40 3.18
CA GLY A 151 5.94 17.19 1.74
C GLY A 151 5.57 18.46 1.01
N SER A 152 6.29 18.83 -0.04
CA SER A 152 5.86 19.94 -0.86
C SER A 152 6.03 19.67 -2.34
N ASP A 153 5.14 20.18 -3.17
CA ASP A 153 5.25 20.10 -4.63
C ASP A 153 4.79 21.41 -5.28
N VAL A 154 5.23 21.66 -6.51
CA VAL A 154 4.74 22.80 -7.29
C VAL A 154 3.35 22.52 -7.87
N ASP A 155 2.99 21.26 -8.06
CA ASP A 155 1.70 20.83 -8.59
C ASP A 155 0.63 20.69 -7.46
N PRO A 156 -0.40 21.57 -7.43
CA PRO A 156 -1.46 21.49 -6.42
C PRO A 156 -2.29 20.21 -6.50
N HIS A 157 -2.43 19.61 -7.68
CA HIS A 157 -3.17 18.37 -7.85
C HIS A 157 -2.43 17.21 -7.17
N SER A 158 -1.12 17.10 -7.41
CA SER A 158 -0.25 16.13 -6.74
C SER A 158 -0.30 16.29 -5.22
N VAL A 159 -0.22 17.52 -4.71
CA VAL A 159 -0.34 17.80 -3.27
C VAL A 159 -1.69 17.32 -2.72
N ASN A 160 -2.80 17.55 -3.42
CA ASN A 160 -4.12 17.07 -2.97
C ASN A 160 -4.20 15.54 -2.93
N LEU A 161 -3.67 14.85 -3.94
CA LEU A 161 -3.60 13.38 -3.96
C LEU A 161 -2.74 12.85 -2.81
N ALA A 162 -1.57 13.45 -2.59
CA ALA A 162 -0.68 13.13 -1.49
C ALA A 162 -1.37 13.32 -0.13
N GLN A 163 -2.07 14.45 0.06
CA GLN A 163 -2.89 14.72 1.24
C GLN A 163 -3.99 13.69 1.44
N ASN A 164 -4.59 13.14 0.39
CA ASN A 164 -5.60 12.08 0.52
C ASN A 164 -4.97 10.78 1.03
N GLY A 165 -3.75 10.47 0.58
CA GLY A 165 -2.98 9.30 1.00
C GLY A 165 -3.59 8.00 0.51
N VAL A 166 -4.23 8.02 -0.67
CA VAL A 166 -4.88 6.89 -1.32
C VAL A 166 -4.08 6.53 -2.57
N PHE A 167 -3.67 5.27 -2.66
CA PHE A 167 -2.80 4.74 -3.72
C PHE A 167 -3.43 3.48 -4.31
N LYS A 168 -3.09 3.12 -5.55
CA LYS A 168 -3.53 1.83 -6.09
C LYS A 168 -2.89 0.71 -5.28
N TYR A 169 -3.66 -0.33 -5.03
CA TYR A 169 -3.21 -1.53 -4.32
C TYR A 169 -1.94 -2.13 -4.94
N ASP A 170 -1.83 -2.09 -6.26
CA ASP A 170 -0.67 -2.64 -6.97
C ASP A 170 0.61 -1.85 -6.72
N GLU A 171 0.53 -0.54 -6.48
CA GLU A 171 1.71 0.28 -6.18
C GLU A 171 2.33 -0.08 -4.84
N LEU A 172 1.52 -0.56 -3.88
CA LEU A 172 2.01 -1.05 -2.58
C LEU A 172 2.84 -2.33 -2.75
N LYS A 173 2.81 -2.99 -3.92
CA LYS A 173 3.57 -4.21 -4.14
C LYS A 173 5.08 -3.98 -4.13
N SER A 174 5.53 -2.77 -4.48
CA SER A 174 6.94 -2.36 -4.45
C SER A 174 7.44 -2.06 -3.03
N VAL A 175 6.55 -1.81 -2.07
CA VAL A 175 6.91 -1.54 -0.67
C VAL A 175 7.55 -2.81 -0.06
N PRO A 176 8.74 -2.70 0.57
CA PRO A 176 9.35 -3.83 1.26
C PRO A 176 8.47 -4.35 2.39
N ALA A 177 8.35 -5.68 2.52
CA ALA A 177 7.38 -6.34 3.40
C ALA A 177 7.40 -5.87 4.86
N ASN A 178 8.58 -5.51 5.38
CA ASN A 178 8.75 -5.06 6.77
C ASN A 178 8.07 -3.70 7.06
N TYR A 179 7.86 -2.88 6.04
CA TYR A 179 7.24 -1.55 6.16
C TYR A 179 5.73 -1.58 5.90
N LEU A 180 5.18 -2.72 5.48
CA LEU A 180 3.76 -2.87 5.20
C LEU A 180 2.93 -2.85 6.49
N GLY A 181 3.29 -3.68 7.47
CA GLY A 181 2.45 -4.00 8.63
C GLY A 181 1.77 -2.82 9.33
N GLN A 182 0.43 -2.87 9.38
CA GLN A 182 -0.46 -1.94 10.09
C GLN A 182 -0.43 -0.48 9.58
N ASN A 183 0.18 -0.24 8.42
CA ASN A 183 0.28 1.10 7.85
C ASN A 183 -0.80 1.38 6.81
N TRP A 184 -1.62 0.39 6.44
CA TRP A 184 -2.57 0.51 5.34
C TRP A 184 -3.99 0.04 5.68
N ALA A 185 -4.97 0.65 5.01
CA ALA A 185 -6.36 0.22 5.00
C ALA A 185 -6.82 -0.02 3.55
N ARG A 186 -7.17 -1.26 3.21
CA ARG A 186 -7.66 -1.63 1.86
C ARG A 186 -9.11 -1.22 1.68
N GLY A 187 -9.42 -0.66 0.51
CA GLY A 187 -10.79 -0.41 0.09
C GLY A 187 -11.60 -1.70 -0.09
N THR A 188 -12.92 -1.58 -0.14
CA THR A 188 -13.85 -2.70 -0.35
C THR A 188 -14.86 -2.37 -1.44
N GLY A 189 -15.45 -3.38 -2.08
CA GLY A 189 -16.40 -3.17 -3.19
C GLY A 189 -15.74 -2.46 -4.37
N ASP A 190 -16.37 -1.38 -4.84
CA ASP A 190 -15.95 -0.64 -6.04
C ASP A 190 -14.59 0.06 -5.92
N ILE A 191 -14.03 0.17 -4.70
CA ILE A 191 -12.71 0.76 -4.44
C ILE A 191 -11.68 -0.26 -3.94
N SER A 192 -11.94 -1.56 -4.16
CA SER A 192 -11.09 -2.67 -3.69
C SER A 192 -9.65 -2.67 -4.23
N HIS A 193 -9.42 -1.98 -5.35
CA HIS A 193 -8.14 -1.76 -5.99
C HIS A 193 -7.36 -0.56 -5.44
N TYR A 194 -7.86 0.09 -4.39
CA TYR A 194 -7.16 1.16 -3.68
C TYR A 194 -6.83 0.75 -2.24
N ALA A 195 -5.75 1.34 -1.72
CA ALA A 195 -5.38 1.29 -0.31
C ALA A 195 -5.10 2.71 0.17
N ARG A 196 -5.45 2.99 1.42
CA ARG A 196 -5.23 4.27 2.08
C ARG A 196 -4.22 4.10 3.21
N ILE A 197 -3.27 5.02 3.32
CA ILE A 197 -2.31 5.06 4.42
C ILE A 197 -3.04 5.29 5.76
N SER A 198 -2.51 4.72 6.84
CA SER A 198 -3.10 4.81 8.18
C SER A 198 -3.17 6.25 8.65
N ASN A 199 -4.22 6.58 9.41
CA ASN A 199 -4.35 7.90 10.02
C ASN A 199 -3.20 8.19 11.01
N GLU A 200 -2.56 7.14 11.56
CA GLU A 200 -1.41 7.25 12.44
C GLU A 200 -0.16 7.82 11.74
N LEU A 201 0.11 7.40 10.51
CA LEU A 201 1.19 7.98 9.71
C LEU A 201 0.77 9.32 9.13
N LYS A 202 -0.48 9.41 8.64
CA LYS A 202 -1.00 10.62 8.01
C LYS A 202 -0.93 11.86 8.90
N LYS A 203 -1.18 11.74 10.21
CA LYS A 203 -1.08 12.86 11.17
C LYS A 203 0.34 13.41 11.38
N ARG A 204 1.37 12.68 10.90
CA ARG A 204 2.80 13.08 10.97
C ARG A 204 3.31 13.61 9.63
N CYS A 205 2.44 13.67 8.63
CA CYS A 205 2.74 14.14 7.29
C CYS A 205 1.89 15.38 7.02
N GLU A 206 2.53 16.48 6.66
CA GLU A 206 1.88 17.68 6.16
C GLU A 206 2.28 17.89 4.71
N PHE A 207 1.38 18.45 3.91
CA PHE A 207 1.62 18.67 2.48
C PHE A 207 1.19 20.06 2.06
N GLU A 208 2.05 20.77 1.33
CA GLU A 208 1.76 22.11 0.82
C GLU A 208 2.28 22.33 -0.60
N THR A 209 1.66 23.27 -1.31
CA THR A 209 2.19 23.76 -2.58
C THR A 209 3.39 24.67 -2.31
N TYR A 210 4.55 24.35 -2.89
CA TYR A 210 5.77 25.13 -2.71
C TYR A 210 6.62 25.14 -3.98
N ASN A 211 7.02 26.33 -4.42
CA ASN A 211 7.88 26.52 -5.57
C ASN A 211 9.35 26.68 -5.13
N LEU A 212 10.22 25.78 -5.59
CA LEU A 212 11.66 25.79 -5.24
C LEU A 212 12.45 26.96 -5.85
N ILE A 213 11.97 27.54 -6.96
CA ILE A 213 12.62 28.65 -7.67
C ILE A 213 12.13 30.00 -7.16
N LYS A 214 10.84 30.11 -6.86
CA LYS A 214 10.20 31.30 -6.27
C LYS A 214 9.61 30.94 -4.90
N PRO A 215 10.47 30.72 -3.88
CA PRO A 215 10.01 30.26 -2.58
C PRO A 215 9.15 31.32 -1.89
N GLY A 216 7.94 30.92 -1.49
CA GLY A 216 7.16 31.65 -0.50
C GLY A 216 7.69 31.42 0.93
N PRO A 217 7.16 32.12 1.94
CA PRO A 217 7.52 31.82 3.33
C PRO A 217 7.02 30.41 3.70
N LEU A 218 7.91 29.54 4.17
CA LEU A 218 7.50 28.31 4.85
C LEU A 218 6.82 28.68 6.19
N LYS A 219 5.74 27.97 6.52
CA LYS A 219 5.10 28.14 7.83
C LYS A 219 6.13 27.89 8.94
N ALA A 220 6.27 28.87 9.83
CA ALA A 220 6.99 28.78 11.11
C ALA A 220 8.53 28.65 11.11
N ASN A 221 9.25 29.09 10.05
CA ASN A 221 10.72 29.15 10.03
C ASN A 221 11.40 27.83 10.51
N ILE A 222 10.75 26.70 10.18
CA ILE A 222 11.16 25.37 10.60
C ILE A 222 12.51 25.04 9.98
N ARG A 223 13.38 24.40 10.77
CA ARG A 223 14.61 23.78 10.27
C ARG A 223 14.48 22.27 10.29
N PHE A 224 15.04 21.62 9.29
CA PHE A 224 14.93 20.18 9.08
C PHE A 224 16.24 19.47 9.39
N ASP A 225 16.14 18.25 9.91
CA ASP A 225 17.27 17.33 10.06
C ASP A 225 17.69 16.75 8.71
N VAL A 226 16.72 16.52 7.83
CA VAL A 226 16.93 15.98 6.48
C VAL A 226 16.00 16.69 5.51
N ILE A 227 16.54 17.08 4.36
CA ILE A 227 15.76 17.51 3.20
C ILE A 227 16.09 16.56 2.05
N LEU A 228 15.07 15.97 1.44
CA LEU A 228 15.16 15.23 0.19
C LEU A 228 14.64 16.12 -0.93
N CYS A 229 15.38 16.23 -2.03
CA CYS A 229 14.97 16.95 -3.24
C CYS A 229 15.48 16.14 -4.44
N ARG A 230 14.82 15.01 -4.71
CA ARG A 230 15.32 13.97 -5.62
C ARG A 230 14.61 13.99 -6.96
N ASN A 231 15.38 13.89 -8.04
CA ASN A 231 14.88 13.76 -9.43
C ASN A 231 14.04 14.97 -9.89
N VAL A 232 14.44 16.16 -9.44
CA VAL A 232 13.81 17.46 -9.74
C VAL A 232 14.78 18.39 -10.46
N PHE A 233 16.06 18.38 -10.09
CA PHE A 233 17.06 19.29 -10.66
C PHE A 233 17.33 18.99 -12.13
N ILE A 234 16.97 17.80 -12.61
CA ILE A 234 16.96 17.45 -14.04
C ILE A 234 16.08 18.37 -14.91
N TYR A 235 15.14 19.12 -14.30
CA TYR A 235 14.25 20.06 -14.98
C TYR A 235 14.72 21.52 -14.92
N PHE A 236 15.84 21.79 -14.23
CA PHE A 236 16.33 23.14 -13.96
C PHE A 236 17.65 23.41 -14.68
N ASN A 237 17.90 24.68 -14.98
CA ASN A 237 19.22 25.12 -15.40
C ASN A 237 20.16 25.32 -14.19
N GLN A 238 21.45 25.53 -14.45
CA GLN A 238 22.46 25.63 -13.40
C GLN A 238 22.18 26.75 -12.37
N ASP A 239 21.73 27.92 -12.81
CA ASP A 239 21.42 29.05 -11.92
C ASP A 239 20.21 28.76 -11.02
N GLN A 240 19.19 28.11 -11.58
CA GLN A 240 18.01 27.65 -10.85
C GLN A 240 18.39 26.58 -9.81
N ILE A 241 19.25 25.62 -10.17
CA ILE A 241 19.74 24.60 -9.23
C ILE A 241 20.48 25.27 -8.07
N ILE A 242 21.36 26.24 -8.35
CA ILE A 242 22.11 26.98 -7.32
C ILE A 242 21.14 27.69 -6.37
N LYS A 243 20.17 28.44 -6.89
CA LYS A 243 19.18 29.18 -6.07
C LYS A 243 18.33 28.22 -5.22
N ALA A 244 17.81 27.16 -5.82
CA ALA A 244 17.00 26.17 -5.12
C ALA A 244 17.80 25.48 -4.02
N ALA A 245 19.00 24.97 -4.33
CA ALA A 245 19.86 24.31 -3.35
C ALA A 245 20.28 25.23 -2.21
N GLN A 246 20.63 26.50 -2.48
CA GLN A 246 20.93 27.48 -1.42
C GLN A 246 19.71 27.73 -0.51
N SER A 247 18.51 27.84 -1.08
CA SER A 247 17.27 27.98 -0.33
C SER A 247 17.01 26.75 0.56
N LEU A 248 17.14 25.54 0.02
CA LEU A 248 16.98 24.29 0.77
C LEU A 248 18.00 24.18 1.90
N LEU A 249 19.29 24.44 1.63
CA LEU A 249 20.31 24.50 2.67
C LEU A 249 19.91 25.54 3.72
N GLY A 250 19.37 26.69 3.34
CA GLY A 250 18.82 27.70 4.24
C GLY A 250 17.86 27.15 5.30
N HIS A 251 17.16 26.05 5.03
CA HIS A 251 16.21 25.38 5.93
C HIS A 251 16.77 24.15 6.66
N LEU A 252 18.04 23.77 6.46
CA LEU A 252 18.67 22.71 7.26
C LEU A 252 19.15 23.19 8.62
N HIS A 253 19.09 22.32 9.62
CA HIS A 253 19.95 22.42 10.81
C HIS A 253 21.44 22.31 10.43
N ASP A 254 22.34 22.80 11.29
CA ASP A 254 23.79 22.86 11.00
C ASP A 254 24.42 21.50 10.69
N ARG A 255 23.89 20.41 11.29
CA ARG A 255 24.30 19.02 11.02
C ARG A 255 23.25 18.23 10.24
N GLY A 256 22.35 18.92 9.55
CA GLY A 256 21.33 18.32 8.69
C GLY A 256 21.90 17.91 7.33
N HIS A 257 21.17 17.04 6.63
CA HIS A 257 21.57 16.49 5.33
C HIS A 257 20.60 16.91 4.22
N LEU A 258 21.13 17.32 3.08
CA LEU A 258 20.42 17.48 1.81
C LEU A 258 20.71 16.25 0.94
N ILE A 259 19.67 15.55 0.53
CA ILE A 259 19.73 14.36 -0.32
C ILE A 259 19.11 14.70 -1.67
N VAL A 260 19.82 14.43 -2.76
CA VAL A 260 19.35 14.62 -4.15
C VAL A 260 19.27 13.28 -4.87
N GLY A 261 18.74 13.26 -6.10
CA GLY A 261 18.64 12.04 -6.90
C GLY A 261 20.01 11.47 -7.27
N ILE A 262 20.11 10.17 -7.55
CA ILE A 262 21.38 9.51 -7.89
C ILE A 262 22.00 10.11 -9.18
N SER A 263 21.17 10.56 -10.11
CA SER A 263 21.62 11.21 -11.35
C SER A 263 21.95 12.70 -11.19
N GLU A 264 21.80 13.26 -9.98
CA GLU A 264 21.96 14.68 -9.69
C GLU A 264 23.22 14.89 -8.85
N SER A 265 23.95 15.98 -9.09
CA SER A 265 25.14 16.31 -8.33
C SER A 265 25.24 17.81 -8.10
N LEU A 266 25.53 18.18 -6.84
CA LEU A 266 25.77 19.56 -6.42
C LEU A 266 27.25 19.88 -6.24
N THR A 267 28.13 18.87 -6.32
CA THR A 267 29.55 18.95 -5.93
C THR A 267 30.32 20.04 -6.66
N TYR A 268 30.00 20.30 -7.93
CA TYR A 268 30.71 21.25 -8.79
C TYR A 268 30.06 22.64 -8.84
N LEU A 269 28.99 22.86 -8.07
CA LEU A 269 28.30 24.14 -8.02
C LEU A 269 28.94 25.06 -6.97
N PRO A 270 28.92 26.39 -7.18
CA PRO A 270 29.46 27.37 -6.24
C PRO A 270 28.55 27.55 -5.00
N ILE A 271 28.38 26.49 -4.22
CA ILE A 271 27.50 26.42 -3.05
C ILE A 271 28.30 25.93 -1.85
N ASN A 272 28.02 26.49 -0.67
CA ASN A 272 28.75 26.18 0.56
C ASN A 272 28.34 24.84 1.19
N ILE A 273 28.71 23.75 0.53
CA ILE A 273 28.38 22.37 0.92
C ILE A 273 29.62 21.51 1.15
N GLU A 274 29.42 20.41 1.85
CA GLU A 274 30.36 19.31 2.02
C GLU A 274 29.67 18.00 1.60
N TYR A 275 30.40 17.14 0.90
CA TYR A 275 29.92 15.81 0.51
C TYR A 275 29.89 14.88 1.72
N ALA A 276 28.75 14.23 1.96
CA ALA A 276 28.53 13.35 3.11
C ALA A 276 28.26 11.89 2.71
N GLY A 277 28.04 11.61 1.43
CA GLY A 277 27.75 10.30 0.87
C GLY A 277 27.20 10.42 -0.56
N PRO A 278 26.96 9.30 -1.27
CA PRO A 278 26.46 9.33 -2.64
C PRO A 278 25.17 10.15 -2.75
N SER A 279 25.20 11.25 -3.51
CA SER A 279 24.10 12.21 -3.64
C SER A 279 23.59 12.79 -2.31
N VAL A 280 24.45 12.82 -1.27
CA VAL A 280 24.17 13.41 0.04
C VAL A 280 25.17 14.51 0.39
N TYR A 281 24.65 15.64 0.84
CA TYR A 281 25.40 16.86 1.14
C TYR A 281 25.02 17.42 2.52
N ARG A 282 25.91 18.19 3.12
CA ARG A 282 25.63 18.98 4.34
C ARG A 282 26.18 20.40 4.19
N LYS A 283 25.71 21.32 5.04
CA LYS A 283 26.30 22.66 5.14
C LYS A 283 27.77 22.55 5.53
N ARG A 284 28.63 23.28 4.83
CA ARG A 284 30.02 23.47 5.28
C ARG A 284 30.04 24.54 6.37
N LEU A 285 30.26 24.12 7.60
CA LEU A 285 30.39 25.01 8.76
C LEU A 285 31.79 25.61 8.76
N THR A 286 31.90 26.93 8.74
CA THR A 286 33.14 27.65 9.02
C THR A 286 33.40 27.60 10.52
N LEU A 287 34.24 26.67 10.97
CA LEU A 287 34.85 26.71 12.30
C LEU A 287 36.37 26.76 12.12
N ALA A 288 37.03 27.63 12.91
CA ALA A 288 38.47 27.75 12.98
C ALA A 288 39.12 26.36 13.11
N ALA A 289 40.25 26.19 12.42
CA ALA A 289 40.93 24.92 12.22
C ALA A 289 40.93 23.99 13.44
N THR A 290 40.13 22.93 13.35
CA THR A 290 40.41 21.64 13.99
C THR A 290 40.40 20.62 12.85
N PRO A 291 41.38 19.70 12.75
CA PRO A 291 41.41 18.77 11.64
C PRO A 291 40.12 17.95 11.64
N ALA A 292 39.41 17.99 10.51
CA ALA A 292 38.26 17.16 10.27
C ALA A 292 38.64 15.70 10.58
N SER A 293 37.91 15.07 11.50
CA SER A 293 37.81 13.62 11.50
C SER A 293 37.38 13.25 10.09
N ARG A 294 38.26 12.56 9.35
CA ARG A 294 37.96 12.05 7.99
C ARG A 294 36.57 11.42 8.02
N PRO A 295 35.72 11.66 7.00
CA PRO A 295 34.51 10.89 6.85
C PRO A 295 34.91 9.42 6.92
N VAL A 296 34.28 8.67 7.83
CA VAL A 296 34.34 7.21 7.74
C VAL A 296 33.61 6.89 6.44
N GLU A 297 34.35 6.72 5.36
CA GLU A 297 33.86 6.02 4.18
C GLU A 297 33.50 4.62 4.68
N VAL A 298 32.23 4.43 5.00
CA VAL A 298 31.67 3.10 5.13
C VAL A 298 31.61 2.57 3.71
N VAL A 299 32.74 2.08 3.20
CA VAL A 299 32.74 1.20 2.04
C VAL A 299 32.09 -0.09 2.53
N ALA A 300 30.76 -0.11 2.55
CA ALA A 300 30.03 -1.31 2.85
C ALA A 300 30.48 -2.35 1.83
N ARG A 301 31.07 -3.45 2.31
CA ARG A 301 31.43 -4.57 1.45
C ARG A 301 30.18 -4.97 0.64
N PRO A 302 30.29 -5.24 -0.67
CA PRO A 302 29.14 -5.64 -1.46
C PRO A 302 28.44 -6.85 -0.84
N ILE A 303 27.11 -6.84 -0.81
CA ILE A 303 26.30 -7.94 -0.28
C ILE A 303 26.50 -9.15 -1.20
N ARG A 304 26.95 -10.27 -0.65
CA ARG A 304 27.23 -11.49 -1.43
C ARG A 304 25.93 -12.21 -1.73
N VAL A 305 25.52 -12.30 -2.98
CA VAL A 305 24.23 -12.87 -3.40
C VAL A 305 24.44 -14.17 -4.17
N LEU A 306 23.70 -15.21 -3.79
CA LEU A 306 23.51 -16.41 -4.60
C LEU A 306 22.19 -16.27 -5.38
N CYS A 307 22.26 -16.31 -6.70
CA CYS A 307 21.07 -16.21 -7.56
C CYS A 307 20.61 -17.59 -8.03
N VAL A 308 19.39 -18.00 -7.68
CA VAL A 308 18.83 -19.32 -8.01
C VAL A 308 17.64 -19.18 -8.94
N ASP A 309 17.77 -19.64 -10.18
CA ASP A 309 16.75 -19.57 -11.23
C ASP A 309 17.06 -20.58 -12.34
N ASP A 310 16.05 -21.29 -12.84
CA ASP A 310 16.23 -22.26 -13.93
C ASP A 310 16.40 -21.58 -15.31
N SER A 311 16.15 -20.27 -15.41
CA SER A 311 16.31 -19.47 -16.62
C SER A 311 17.71 -18.84 -16.72
N PRO A 312 18.58 -19.28 -17.66
CA PRO A 312 19.91 -18.71 -17.83
C PRO A 312 19.90 -17.24 -18.26
N SER A 313 18.87 -16.83 -18.99
CA SER A 313 18.68 -15.44 -19.41
C SER A 313 18.36 -14.53 -18.22
N PHE A 314 17.57 -15.01 -17.26
CA PHE A 314 17.26 -14.26 -16.06
C PHE A 314 18.45 -14.18 -15.09
N LEU A 315 19.20 -15.26 -14.92
CA LEU A 315 20.48 -15.23 -14.17
C LEU A 315 21.46 -14.21 -14.76
N SER A 316 21.53 -14.12 -16.10
CA SER A 316 22.36 -13.14 -16.79
C SER A 316 21.87 -11.71 -16.56
N LEU A 317 20.55 -11.49 -16.47
CA LEU A 317 19.96 -10.21 -16.12
C LEU A 317 20.27 -9.83 -14.66
N LEU A 318 20.10 -10.75 -13.70
CA LEU A 318 20.44 -10.52 -12.30
C LEU A 318 21.91 -10.13 -12.12
N ARG A 319 22.84 -10.76 -12.85
CA ARG A 319 24.26 -10.35 -12.83
C ARG A 319 24.51 -8.93 -13.35
N LYS A 320 23.71 -8.45 -14.30
CA LYS A 320 23.78 -7.07 -14.81
C LYS A 320 23.15 -6.06 -13.86
N ILE A 321 22.15 -6.46 -13.09
CA ILE A 321 21.47 -5.63 -12.09
C ILE A 321 22.31 -5.54 -10.81
N LEU A 322 22.76 -6.68 -10.29
CA LEU A 322 23.43 -6.84 -9.00
C LEU A 322 24.94 -6.68 -9.13
N THR A 323 25.36 -5.46 -9.43
CA THR A 323 26.78 -5.11 -9.59
C THR A 323 27.40 -4.58 -8.29
N PRO A 324 28.74 -4.56 -8.17
CA PRO A 324 29.42 -3.90 -7.06
C PRO A 324 29.03 -2.42 -6.90
N ALA A 325 28.76 -1.72 -8.01
CA ALA A 325 28.26 -0.35 -7.98
C ALA A 325 26.86 -0.23 -7.36
N ALA A 326 26.01 -1.25 -7.52
CA ALA A 326 24.72 -1.36 -6.85
C ALA A 326 24.84 -1.86 -5.39
N GLY A 327 26.05 -2.19 -4.93
CA GLY A 327 26.32 -2.71 -3.58
C GLY A 327 26.19 -4.22 -3.44
N PHE A 328 26.28 -4.98 -4.54
CA PHE A 328 26.15 -6.45 -4.55
C PHE A 328 27.33 -7.14 -5.23
N ASP A 329 27.59 -8.38 -4.81
CA ASP A 329 28.52 -9.29 -5.46
C ASP A 329 27.81 -10.63 -5.71
N VAL A 330 27.60 -11.00 -6.97
CA VAL A 330 26.97 -12.29 -7.32
C VAL A 330 28.02 -13.40 -7.21
N VAL A 331 28.07 -14.04 -6.05
CA VAL A 331 29.11 -15.03 -5.70
C VAL A 331 28.85 -16.41 -6.27
N GLY A 332 27.64 -16.67 -6.75
CA GLY A 332 27.24 -17.94 -7.34
C GLY A 332 25.90 -17.83 -8.05
N THR A 333 25.66 -18.79 -8.94
CA THR A 333 24.35 -19.00 -9.58
C THR A 333 24.00 -20.47 -9.51
N ALA A 334 22.72 -20.79 -9.31
CA ALA A 334 22.23 -22.16 -9.35
C ALA A 334 20.96 -22.28 -10.21
N VAL A 335 20.77 -23.42 -10.85
CA VAL A 335 19.64 -23.66 -11.78
C VAL A 335 18.48 -24.45 -11.18
N ASN A 336 18.64 -24.97 -9.96
CA ASN A 336 17.59 -25.63 -9.19
C ASN A 336 17.93 -25.63 -7.69
N GLY A 337 17.01 -26.12 -6.85
CA GLY A 337 17.21 -26.15 -5.40
C GLY A 337 18.35 -27.06 -4.94
N LYS A 338 18.69 -28.13 -5.69
CA LYS A 338 19.81 -29.04 -5.31
C LYS A 338 21.16 -28.35 -5.50
N ASP A 339 21.36 -27.77 -6.68
CA ASP A 339 22.54 -26.95 -7.01
C ASP A 339 22.65 -25.75 -6.06
N ALA A 340 21.52 -25.13 -5.69
CA ALA A 340 21.50 -24.05 -4.70
C ALA A 340 22.05 -24.49 -3.33
N ILE A 341 21.76 -25.71 -2.87
CA ILE A 341 22.30 -26.25 -1.60
C ILE A 341 23.83 -26.41 -1.69
N GLU A 342 24.34 -26.86 -2.84
CA GLU A 342 25.79 -27.01 -3.06
C GLU A 342 26.48 -25.65 -3.11
N GLN A 343 25.94 -24.71 -3.88
CA GLN A 343 26.45 -23.35 -4.00
C GLN A 343 26.38 -22.59 -2.66
N LEU A 344 25.34 -22.79 -1.85
CA LEU A 344 25.22 -22.18 -0.53
C LEU A 344 26.41 -22.54 0.37
N LYS A 345 26.83 -23.81 0.33
CA LYS A 345 27.98 -24.31 1.10
C LYS A 345 29.31 -23.78 0.56
N ALA A 346 29.46 -23.77 -0.77
CA ALA A 346 30.70 -23.37 -1.43
C ALA A 346 30.95 -21.86 -1.31
N THR A 347 29.90 -21.05 -1.47
CA THR A 347 30.04 -19.59 -1.62
C THR A 347 29.73 -18.82 -0.34
N ARG A 348 28.96 -19.39 0.61
CA ARG A 348 28.54 -18.73 1.87
C ARG A 348 27.98 -17.32 1.63
N PRO A 349 26.88 -17.17 0.86
CA PRO A 349 26.32 -15.88 0.52
C PRO A 349 25.69 -15.19 1.75
N ASP A 350 25.56 -13.86 1.69
CA ASP A 350 24.84 -13.03 2.66
C ASP A 350 23.32 -12.97 2.37
N LEU A 351 22.89 -13.33 1.16
CA LEU A 351 21.51 -13.26 0.66
C LEU A 351 21.30 -14.29 -0.47
N VAL A 352 20.09 -14.83 -0.60
CA VAL A 352 19.72 -15.75 -1.69
C VAL A 352 18.51 -15.19 -2.44
N THR A 353 18.58 -15.12 -3.78
CA THR A 353 17.38 -14.97 -4.62
C THR A 353 16.92 -16.34 -5.08
N LEU A 354 15.62 -16.61 -5.03
CA LEU A 354 15.09 -17.95 -5.30
C LEU A 354 13.84 -17.90 -6.17
N ASP A 355 13.89 -18.56 -7.33
CA ASP A 355 12.68 -18.82 -8.11
C ASP A 355 11.79 -19.90 -7.48
N ILE A 356 10.48 -19.80 -7.72
CA ILE A 356 9.51 -20.78 -7.21
C ILE A 356 9.51 -22.05 -8.06
N HIS A 357 9.53 -21.91 -9.38
CA HIS A 357 9.29 -22.99 -10.34
C HIS A 357 10.59 -23.40 -11.02
N MET A 358 11.29 -24.35 -10.41
CA MET A 358 12.52 -24.92 -10.93
C MET A 358 12.42 -26.45 -11.02
N PRO A 359 13.18 -27.11 -11.91
CA PRO A 359 13.22 -28.57 -11.98
C PRO A 359 13.84 -29.17 -10.71
N ASP A 360 13.66 -30.48 -10.52
CA ASP A 360 14.17 -31.25 -9.38
C ASP A 360 13.63 -30.85 -8.01
N LEU A 361 14.21 -29.82 -7.40
CA LEU A 361 13.85 -29.29 -6.09
C LEU A 361 13.39 -27.85 -6.30
N ASP A 362 12.09 -27.62 -6.13
CA ASP A 362 11.48 -26.32 -6.35
C ASP A 362 11.78 -25.34 -5.19
N GLY A 363 11.48 -24.05 -5.38
CA GLY A 363 11.78 -23.03 -4.37
C GLY A 363 11.02 -23.19 -3.05
N ILE A 364 9.82 -23.79 -3.08
CA ILE A 364 8.98 -24.00 -1.88
C ILE A 364 9.52 -25.18 -1.07
N GLU A 365 9.91 -26.26 -1.73
CA GLU A 365 10.55 -27.43 -1.14
C GLU A 365 11.95 -27.09 -0.60
N TYR A 366 12.70 -26.25 -1.32
CA TYR A 366 13.96 -25.68 -0.83
C TYR A 366 13.74 -24.93 0.49
N LEU A 367 12.79 -23.99 0.54
CA LEU A 367 12.50 -23.24 1.77
C LEU A 367 12.10 -24.18 2.92
N ARG A 368 11.23 -25.15 2.66
CA ARG A 368 10.76 -26.10 3.69
C ARG A 368 11.91 -26.94 4.26
N SER A 369 12.93 -27.25 3.47
CA SER A 369 14.03 -28.13 3.88
C SER A 369 15.26 -27.41 4.43
N GLN A 370 15.54 -26.18 3.97
CA GLN A 370 16.80 -25.46 4.30
C GLN A 370 16.63 -24.31 5.30
N MET A 371 15.42 -23.78 5.47
CA MET A 371 15.23 -22.61 6.32
C MET A 371 15.53 -22.90 7.79
N SER A 372 16.42 -22.09 8.35
CA SER A 372 16.82 -22.12 9.76
C SER A 372 17.25 -20.72 10.20
N PRO A 373 17.34 -20.41 11.51
CA PRO A 373 17.76 -19.09 11.98
C PRO A 373 19.15 -18.64 11.51
N SER A 374 20.02 -19.57 11.11
CA SER A 374 21.35 -19.31 10.57
C SER A 374 21.39 -19.20 9.05
N HIS A 375 20.30 -19.56 8.35
CA HIS A 375 20.22 -19.47 6.90
C HIS A 375 20.25 -18.00 6.46
N PRO A 376 20.94 -17.65 5.35
CA PRO A 376 20.86 -16.31 4.78
C PRO A 376 19.41 -15.93 4.43
N PRO A 377 19.03 -14.65 4.51
CA PRO A 377 17.72 -14.20 4.06
C PRO A 377 17.44 -14.64 2.61
N VAL A 378 16.22 -15.10 2.34
CA VAL A 378 15.78 -15.53 1.00
C VAL A 378 14.75 -14.55 0.46
N VAL A 379 14.94 -14.05 -0.75
CA VAL A 379 13.94 -13.25 -1.48
C VAL A 379 13.47 -14.04 -2.69
N MET A 380 12.16 -14.24 -2.79
CA MET A 380 11.58 -14.97 -3.90
C MET A 380 11.49 -14.09 -5.14
N ILE A 381 11.86 -14.60 -6.32
CA ILE A 381 11.72 -13.88 -7.58
C ILE A 381 11.05 -14.82 -8.60
N SER A 382 9.82 -14.56 -9.02
CA SER A 382 9.12 -15.49 -9.92
C SER A 382 8.23 -14.81 -10.97
N THR A 383 7.89 -15.53 -12.04
CA THR A 383 6.99 -15.09 -13.13
C THR A 383 5.52 -15.05 -12.74
N VAL A 384 5.18 -15.59 -11.57
CA VAL A 384 3.80 -15.68 -11.11
C VAL A 384 3.34 -14.32 -10.58
N ASN A 385 2.41 -13.64 -11.25
CA ASN A 385 1.79 -12.43 -10.70
C ASN A 385 1.27 -12.68 -9.27
N ARG A 386 1.36 -11.66 -8.40
CA ARG A 386 0.85 -11.72 -7.01
C ARG A 386 -0.62 -12.15 -6.88
N ASP A 387 -1.38 -12.22 -7.98
CA ASP A 387 -2.75 -12.70 -8.02
C ASP A 387 -2.86 -14.20 -7.66
N ASN A 388 -1.79 -14.99 -7.85
CA ASN A 388 -1.63 -16.32 -7.24
C ASN A 388 -1.09 -16.20 -5.80
N ALA A 389 -1.76 -15.35 -4.99
CA ALA A 389 -1.40 -14.98 -3.63
C ALA A 389 -1.12 -16.18 -2.71
N ALA A 390 -1.64 -17.38 -3.02
CA ALA A 390 -1.41 -18.58 -2.23
C ALA A 390 0.07 -19.02 -2.20
N LEU A 391 0.78 -18.95 -3.33
CA LEU A 391 2.17 -19.44 -3.42
C LEU A 391 3.17 -18.45 -2.81
N ALA A 392 3.06 -17.16 -3.14
CA ALA A 392 3.86 -16.11 -2.52
C ALA A 392 3.61 -16.01 -1.00
N LEU A 393 2.36 -16.25 -0.57
CA LEU A 393 2.05 -16.33 0.86
C LEU A 393 2.69 -17.56 1.52
N ASN A 394 2.67 -18.70 0.84
CA ASN A 394 3.28 -19.92 1.36
C ASN A 394 4.79 -19.76 1.51
N SER A 395 5.48 -19.16 0.54
CA SER A 395 6.93 -18.91 0.63
C SER A 395 7.31 -18.00 1.80
N LEU A 396 6.55 -16.92 2.03
CA LEU A 396 6.78 -16.02 3.16
C LEU A 396 6.54 -16.71 4.51
N LYS A 397 5.50 -17.55 4.61
CA LYS A 397 5.25 -18.37 5.82
C LYS A 397 6.36 -19.38 6.11
N LEU A 398 7.02 -19.89 5.06
CA LEU A 398 8.14 -20.81 5.16
C LEU A 398 9.47 -20.12 5.48
N GLY A 399 9.48 -18.78 5.56
CA GLY A 399 10.62 -18.00 6.05
C GLY A 399 11.32 -17.15 5.00
N ALA A 400 10.82 -17.07 3.77
CA ALA A 400 11.29 -16.05 2.82
C ALA A 400 10.97 -14.65 3.36
N VAL A 401 11.87 -13.70 3.11
CA VAL A 401 11.79 -12.33 3.64
C VAL A 401 10.89 -11.45 2.79
N ASP A 402 10.97 -11.60 1.46
CA ASP A 402 10.15 -10.83 0.52
C ASP A 402 9.91 -11.63 -0.77
N TYR A 403 9.05 -11.09 -1.63
CA TYR A 403 8.66 -11.61 -2.92
C TYR A 403 8.67 -10.50 -3.99
N ILE A 404 9.26 -10.82 -5.14
CA ILE A 404 9.40 -9.95 -6.32
C ILE A 404 8.88 -10.69 -7.55
N GLU A 405 8.17 -9.96 -8.39
CA GLU A 405 7.75 -10.44 -9.70
C GLU A 405 8.88 -10.23 -10.72
N LYS A 406 9.13 -11.21 -11.58
CA LYS A 406 10.18 -11.11 -12.61
C LYS A 406 9.85 -9.96 -13.59
N PRO A 407 10.83 -9.08 -13.90
CA PRO A 407 10.64 -7.99 -14.85
C PRO A 407 10.28 -8.49 -16.25
N THR A 408 9.39 -7.76 -16.91
CA THR A 408 9.18 -7.84 -18.35
C THR A 408 10.00 -6.75 -19.07
N LEU A 409 9.99 -6.75 -20.41
CA LEU A 409 10.64 -5.69 -21.18
C LEU A 409 9.98 -4.32 -20.97
N ALA A 410 8.69 -4.27 -20.61
CA ALA A 410 7.94 -3.04 -20.48
C ALA A 410 8.21 -2.28 -19.17
N ASP A 411 8.61 -2.99 -18.11
CA ASP A 411 8.78 -2.47 -16.75
C ASP A 411 10.18 -2.71 -16.17
N LEU A 412 11.15 -3.03 -17.03
CA LEU A 412 12.51 -3.46 -16.66
C LEU A 412 13.21 -2.48 -15.70
N SER A 413 13.12 -1.17 -15.94
CA SER A 413 13.79 -0.17 -15.12
C SER A 413 13.19 -0.10 -13.70
N GLU A 414 11.86 -0.02 -13.59
CA GLU A 414 11.17 0.06 -12.30
C GLU A 414 11.37 -1.21 -11.48
N LYS A 415 11.25 -2.37 -12.11
CA LYS A 415 11.45 -3.67 -11.47
C LYS A 415 12.89 -3.92 -11.07
N THR A 416 13.86 -3.36 -11.81
CA THR A 416 15.28 -3.40 -11.42
C THR A 416 15.50 -2.66 -10.10
N ASP A 417 14.94 -1.46 -9.96
CA ASP A 417 14.99 -0.69 -8.72
C ASP A 417 14.26 -1.42 -7.59
N GLU A 418 13.11 -2.05 -7.87
CA GLU A 418 12.39 -2.89 -6.91
C GLU A 418 13.26 -4.05 -6.41
N ILE A 419 13.93 -4.78 -7.31
CA ILE A 419 14.84 -5.88 -6.98
C ILE A 419 15.95 -5.40 -6.06
N VAL A 420 16.69 -4.36 -6.46
CA VAL A 420 17.80 -3.80 -5.68
C VAL A 420 17.33 -3.39 -4.29
N SER A 421 16.21 -2.69 -4.20
CA SER A 421 15.66 -2.16 -2.96
C SER A 421 15.25 -3.27 -1.98
N LYS A 422 14.51 -4.26 -2.46
CA LYS A 422 14.03 -5.37 -1.63
C LYS A 422 15.17 -6.29 -1.19
N LEU A 423 16.17 -6.53 -2.04
CA LEU A 423 17.35 -7.33 -1.67
C LEU A 423 18.19 -6.65 -0.59
N LYS A 424 18.45 -5.34 -0.71
CA LYS A 424 19.14 -4.56 0.33
C LYS A 424 18.36 -4.60 1.65
N MET A 425 17.04 -4.44 1.57
CA MET A 425 16.17 -4.52 2.74
C MET A 425 16.18 -5.89 3.42
N ALA A 426 16.14 -6.96 2.64
CA ALA A 426 16.17 -8.30 3.18
C ALA A 426 17.48 -8.60 3.92
N HIS A 427 18.60 -8.03 3.47
CA HIS A 427 19.89 -8.12 4.15
C HIS A 427 19.90 -7.36 5.49
N LEU A 428 19.33 -6.15 5.54
CA LEU A 428 19.33 -5.29 6.74
C LEU A 428 18.45 -5.83 7.88
N VAL A 429 17.32 -6.47 7.56
CA VAL A 429 16.23 -6.73 8.53
C VAL A 429 16.20 -8.17 9.02
N ARG A 430 17.37 -8.74 9.33
CA ARG A 430 17.62 -10.16 9.71
C ARG A 430 16.79 -10.72 10.90
N LYS A 431 15.80 -10.00 11.47
CA LYS A 431 15.10 -10.33 12.73
C LYS A 431 13.58 -10.04 12.82
N SER A 432 12.86 -9.62 11.78
CA SER A 432 11.39 -9.46 11.88
C SER A 432 10.61 -10.48 11.06
N SER A 433 9.50 -10.96 11.60
CA SER A 433 8.57 -11.84 10.91
C SER A 433 8.03 -11.16 9.64
N PRO A 434 8.23 -11.73 8.45
CA PRO A 434 7.76 -11.14 7.21
C PRO A 434 6.22 -11.16 7.18
N THR A 435 5.62 -9.97 7.05
CA THR A 435 4.18 -9.82 6.81
C THR A 435 4.00 -9.55 5.32
N SER A 436 3.29 -10.43 4.61
CA SER A 436 2.94 -10.16 3.21
C SER A 436 1.87 -9.08 3.12
N LEU A 437 1.82 -8.33 2.02
CA LEU A 437 0.75 -7.35 1.76
C LEU A 437 -0.64 -7.99 1.92
N ASP A 438 -0.83 -9.19 1.35
CA ASP A 438 -2.09 -9.91 1.46
C ASP A 438 -2.38 -10.42 2.89
N LEU A 439 -1.35 -10.72 3.69
CA LEU A 439 -1.52 -11.05 5.12
C LEU A 439 -1.93 -9.84 5.95
N GLU A 440 -1.36 -8.68 5.64
CA GLU A 440 -1.73 -7.43 6.30
C GLU A 440 -3.23 -7.13 6.09
N PHE A 441 -3.73 -7.33 4.87
CA PHE A 441 -5.14 -7.11 4.55
C PHE A 441 -6.07 -8.29 4.80
N LYS A 442 -5.52 -9.50 5.05
CA LYS A 442 -6.28 -10.60 5.63
C LYS A 442 -6.64 -10.21 7.05
N ARG A 443 -7.76 -9.48 7.17
CA ARG A 443 -8.32 -9.07 8.44
C ARG A 443 -8.49 -10.32 9.33
N SER A 444 -7.57 -10.53 10.27
CA SER A 444 -7.73 -11.54 11.30
C SER A 444 -8.64 -10.96 12.36
N TYR A 445 -9.95 -11.08 12.16
CA TYR A 445 -10.91 -10.73 13.19
C TYR A 445 -10.79 -11.73 14.32
N ARG A 446 -10.18 -11.29 15.42
CA ARG A 446 -10.18 -12.07 16.65
C ARG A 446 -11.47 -11.77 17.40
N ILE A 447 -12.45 -12.64 17.25
CA ILE A 447 -13.71 -12.56 17.99
C ILE A 447 -13.39 -12.83 19.47
N THR A 448 -13.42 -11.78 20.28
CA THR A 448 -13.31 -11.91 21.73
C THR A 448 -14.63 -12.41 22.31
N HIS A 449 -14.56 -13.31 23.30
CA HIS A 449 -15.71 -13.88 24.00
C HIS A 449 -16.79 -14.48 23.08
N PRO A 450 -16.45 -15.44 22.20
CA PRO A 450 -17.41 -16.06 21.29
C PRO A 450 -18.60 -16.71 22.02
N GLU A 451 -18.41 -17.14 23.27
CA GLU A 451 -19.45 -17.70 24.15
C GLU A 451 -20.55 -16.70 24.53
N LYS A 452 -20.25 -15.39 24.50
CA LYS A 452 -21.22 -14.31 24.80
C LYS A 452 -21.93 -13.78 23.55
N LYS A 453 -21.62 -14.36 22.38
CA LYS A 453 -22.10 -13.91 21.07
C LYS A 453 -22.96 -14.99 20.43
N LEU A 454 -23.78 -14.59 19.47
CA LEU A 454 -24.64 -15.49 18.70
C LEU A 454 -24.70 -15.02 17.24
N ARG A 455 -24.66 -15.95 16.30
CA ARG A 455 -24.96 -15.71 14.90
C ARG A 455 -26.28 -16.36 14.56
N VAL A 456 -27.16 -15.61 13.90
CA VAL A 456 -28.48 -16.09 13.49
C VAL A 456 -28.60 -15.91 11.98
N LEU A 457 -28.79 -17.01 11.27
CA LEU A 457 -29.11 -17.03 9.85
C LEU A 457 -30.57 -17.44 9.70
N ILE A 458 -31.42 -16.53 9.23
CA ILE A 458 -32.83 -16.83 8.93
C ILE A 458 -32.94 -17.04 7.43
N ALA A 459 -33.30 -18.25 7.03
CA ALA A 459 -33.33 -18.66 5.63
C ALA A 459 -34.52 -19.58 5.36
N GLY A 460 -35.00 -19.58 4.12
CA GLY A 460 -35.99 -20.54 3.63
C GLY A 460 -35.28 -21.75 3.03
N LEU A 461 -36.03 -22.83 2.82
CA LEU A 461 -35.51 -24.04 2.16
C LEU A 461 -34.95 -23.76 0.75
N GLN A 462 -35.48 -22.74 0.07
CA GLN A 462 -35.03 -22.30 -1.25
C GLN A 462 -33.61 -21.71 -1.23
N SER A 463 -33.12 -21.27 -0.06
CA SER A 463 -31.81 -20.65 0.14
C SER A 463 -30.72 -21.68 0.51
N ARG A 464 -30.89 -22.94 0.09
CA ARG A 464 -30.01 -24.07 0.44
C ARG A 464 -28.52 -23.82 0.22
N SER A 465 -28.12 -23.37 -0.99
CA SER A 465 -26.72 -23.10 -1.33
C SER A 465 -26.08 -22.06 -0.39
N LEU A 466 -26.88 -21.13 0.12
CA LEU A 466 -26.42 -20.10 1.06
C LEU A 466 -26.17 -20.69 2.45
N ILE A 467 -27.07 -21.55 2.94
CA ILE A 467 -26.92 -22.27 4.20
C ILE A 467 -25.65 -23.13 4.18
N GLU A 468 -25.44 -23.91 3.10
CA GLU A 468 -24.24 -24.74 2.89
C GLU A 468 -22.94 -23.91 3.02
N LYS A 469 -22.90 -22.73 2.39
CA LYS A 469 -21.73 -21.84 2.44
C LYS A 469 -21.46 -21.29 3.84
N PHE A 470 -22.49 -20.99 4.64
CA PHE A 470 -22.31 -20.53 6.02
C PHE A 470 -21.86 -21.67 6.94
N VAL A 471 -22.47 -22.84 6.81
CA VAL A 471 -22.07 -24.06 7.53
C VAL A 471 -20.61 -24.41 7.26
N ALA A 472 -20.18 -24.34 6.00
CA ALA A 472 -18.80 -24.62 5.60
C ALA A 472 -17.77 -23.61 6.11
N ARG A 473 -18.21 -22.40 6.50
CA ARG A 473 -17.34 -21.33 7.01
C ARG A 473 -17.27 -21.26 8.53
N GLN A 474 -18.07 -22.06 9.24
CA GLN A 474 -18.05 -22.08 10.69
C GLN A 474 -16.75 -22.69 11.22
N GLU A 475 -16.12 -22.00 12.17
CA GLU A 475 -14.86 -22.41 12.82
C GLU A 475 -15.10 -22.79 14.29
N PRO A 476 -14.27 -23.66 14.90
CA PRO A 476 -14.46 -24.09 16.30
C PRO A 476 -14.46 -22.94 17.32
N THR A 477 -13.76 -21.85 17.01
CA THR A 477 -13.62 -20.68 17.88
C THR A 477 -14.62 -19.56 17.56
N SER A 478 -15.49 -19.75 16.57
CA SER A 478 -16.53 -18.78 16.20
C SER A 478 -17.70 -18.79 17.19
N PRO A 479 -18.47 -17.69 17.30
CA PRO A 479 -19.77 -17.72 17.97
C PRO A 479 -20.66 -18.83 17.39
N PRO A 480 -21.54 -19.44 18.20
CA PRO A 480 -22.51 -20.42 17.71
C PRO A 480 -23.36 -19.86 16.58
N LEU A 481 -23.60 -20.68 15.55
CA LEU A 481 -24.42 -20.35 14.39
C LEU A 481 -25.77 -21.05 14.49
N LEU A 482 -26.84 -20.25 14.52
CA LEU A 482 -28.22 -20.70 14.55
C LEU A 482 -28.86 -20.48 13.19
N VAL A 483 -29.15 -21.56 12.48
CA VAL A 483 -29.86 -21.54 11.20
C VAL A 483 -31.33 -21.77 11.47
N ILE A 484 -32.11 -20.70 11.37
CA ILE A 484 -33.56 -20.71 11.57
C ILE A 484 -34.23 -20.88 10.22
N LEU A 485 -35.05 -21.93 10.10
CA LEU A 485 -35.78 -22.27 8.89
C LEU A 485 -37.26 -21.93 9.05
N GLU A 486 -37.86 -21.38 8.00
CA GLU A 486 -39.32 -21.30 7.85
C GLU A 486 -39.81 -22.54 7.06
N GLY A 487 -40.30 -23.58 7.74
CA GLY A 487 -40.68 -24.86 7.11
C GLY A 487 -41.40 -25.83 8.04
N VAL A 488 -41.57 -27.10 7.62
CA VAL A 488 -42.17 -28.18 8.43
C VAL A 488 -41.05 -29.05 9.01
N ASP A 489 -41.09 -29.32 10.32
CA ASP A 489 -40.08 -30.06 11.11
C ASP A 489 -39.50 -31.33 10.45
N GLN A 490 -40.31 -32.06 9.67
CA GLN A 490 -39.90 -33.31 9.01
C GLN A 490 -38.75 -33.16 8.00
N ILE A 491 -38.52 -31.96 7.46
CA ILE A 491 -37.47 -31.71 6.46
C ILE A 491 -36.11 -31.37 7.13
N ILE A 492 -36.13 -30.89 8.37
CA ILE A 492 -34.93 -30.39 9.06
C ILE A 492 -33.95 -31.53 9.37
N ALA A 493 -34.45 -32.72 9.73
CA ALA A 493 -33.61 -33.88 9.99
C ALA A 493 -32.82 -34.31 8.75
N GLY A 494 -33.48 -34.39 7.58
CA GLY A 494 -32.82 -34.71 6.32
C GLY A 494 -31.79 -33.66 5.90
N LEU A 495 -32.13 -32.36 6.01
CA LEU A 495 -31.21 -31.28 5.71
C LEU A 495 -29.99 -31.27 6.64
N THR A 496 -30.17 -31.65 7.91
CA THR A 496 -29.08 -31.76 8.90
C THR A 496 -28.05 -32.79 8.46
N ASP A 497 -28.49 -33.98 8.04
CA ASP A 497 -27.58 -35.04 7.59
C ASP A 497 -26.82 -34.63 6.32
N GLU A 498 -27.47 -33.93 5.38
CA GLU A 498 -26.83 -33.40 4.17
C GLU A 498 -25.79 -32.30 4.47
N LEU A 499 -26.09 -31.40 5.41
CA LEU A 499 -25.20 -30.29 5.77
C LEU A 499 -23.97 -30.74 6.56
N ARG A 500 -24.01 -31.92 7.22
CA ARG A 500 -22.84 -32.47 7.92
C ARG A 500 -21.64 -32.69 7.01
N VAL A 501 -21.85 -32.97 5.72
CA VAL A 501 -20.76 -33.14 4.72
C VAL A 501 -19.99 -31.83 4.52
N HIS A 502 -20.67 -30.70 4.66
CA HIS A 502 -20.10 -29.37 4.46
C HIS A 502 -19.51 -28.77 5.75
N ALA A 503 -19.92 -29.27 6.92
CA ALA A 503 -19.43 -28.79 8.20
C ALA A 503 -17.96 -29.18 8.41
N LYS A 504 -17.11 -28.18 8.70
CA LYS A 504 -15.70 -28.43 9.07
C LYS A 504 -15.56 -29.26 10.35
N ILE A 505 -16.57 -29.26 11.20
CA ILE A 505 -16.58 -29.94 12.50
C ILE A 505 -17.67 -31.02 12.45
N LYS A 506 -17.26 -32.29 12.29
CA LYS A 506 -18.15 -33.43 12.01
C LYS A 506 -19.23 -33.72 13.05
N ASN A 507 -19.22 -33.10 14.23
CA ASN A 507 -20.22 -33.28 15.29
C ASN A 507 -20.84 -31.95 15.80
N SER A 508 -20.62 -30.85 15.08
CA SER A 508 -21.11 -29.52 15.51
C SER A 508 -22.57 -29.25 15.16
N LEU A 509 -23.16 -30.04 14.24
CA LEU A 509 -24.47 -29.80 13.66
C LEU A 509 -25.56 -30.59 14.40
N SER A 510 -26.57 -29.88 14.93
CA SER A 510 -27.68 -30.50 15.67
C SER A 510 -29.00 -29.78 15.46
N VAL A 511 -30.11 -30.51 15.59
CA VAL A 511 -31.48 -29.98 15.47
C VAL A 511 -32.10 -29.57 16.81
N SER A 512 -31.46 -29.93 17.93
CA SER A 512 -31.97 -29.61 19.27
C SER A 512 -31.45 -28.24 19.71
N LEU A 513 -32.37 -27.37 20.14
CA LEU A 513 -32.01 -26.10 20.76
C LEU A 513 -31.58 -26.35 22.21
N ARG A 514 -30.38 -25.89 22.56
CA ARG A 514 -29.89 -25.85 23.95
C ARG A 514 -29.97 -24.42 24.49
N PRO A 515 -30.16 -24.22 25.81
CA PRO A 515 -30.16 -22.89 26.42
C PRO A 515 -28.83 -22.14 26.19
N ASP A 516 -27.71 -22.86 26.17
CA ASP A 516 -26.37 -22.29 25.97
C ASP A 516 -25.59 -23.05 24.89
N PRO A 517 -25.70 -22.66 23.61
CA PRO A 517 -24.89 -23.23 22.55
C PRO A 517 -23.41 -22.82 22.70
N LEU A 518 -22.52 -23.78 22.46
CA LEU A 518 -21.08 -23.62 22.58
C LEU A 518 -20.47 -22.95 21.32
N PRO A 519 -19.30 -22.30 21.44
CA PRO A 519 -18.55 -21.83 20.29
C PRO A 519 -18.35 -22.92 19.23
N GLY A 520 -18.48 -22.55 17.96
CA GLY A 520 -18.35 -23.45 16.82
C GLY A 520 -19.55 -24.35 16.56
N GLU A 521 -20.54 -24.42 17.45
CA GLU A 521 -21.76 -25.20 17.20
C GLU A 521 -22.61 -24.60 16.09
N ILE A 522 -23.30 -25.48 15.36
CA ILE A 522 -24.28 -25.14 14.34
C ILE A 522 -25.60 -25.79 14.73
N ARG A 523 -26.66 -24.99 14.81
CA ARG A 523 -27.98 -25.45 15.23
C ARG A 523 -29.00 -25.14 14.15
N LEU A 524 -29.71 -26.15 13.68
CA LEU A 524 -30.85 -25.98 12.76
C LEU A 524 -32.14 -26.05 13.56
N VAL A 525 -33.04 -25.10 13.37
CA VAL A 525 -34.28 -25.01 14.14
C VAL A 525 -35.43 -24.46 13.31
N ASP A 526 -36.62 -25.00 13.54
CA ASP A 526 -37.86 -24.43 13.04
C ASP A 526 -38.27 -23.24 13.92
N ILE A 527 -38.48 -22.09 13.30
CA ILE A 527 -39.00 -20.91 13.98
C ILE A 527 -40.37 -21.17 14.63
N LYS A 528 -41.21 -22.02 14.01
CA LYS A 528 -42.57 -22.28 14.47
C LYS A 528 -42.58 -23.00 15.82
N THR A 529 -41.67 -23.93 15.99
CA THR A 529 -41.60 -24.81 17.16
C THR A 529 -40.82 -24.17 18.31
N HIS A 530 -39.86 -23.30 18.01
CA HIS A 530 -38.92 -22.76 19.01
C HIS A 530 -38.97 -21.23 19.21
N LEU A 531 -40.00 -20.54 18.73
CA LEU A 531 -40.04 -19.06 18.75
C LEU A 531 -39.71 -18.45 20.13
N ALA A 532 -40.31 -18.97 21.21
CA ALA A 532 -40.11 -18.44 22.56
C ALA A 532 -38.67 -18.65 23.06
N ASP A 533 -38.11 -19.85 22.83
CA ASP A 533 -36.74 -20.18 23.21
C ASP A 533 -35.72 -19.34 22.44
N LEU A 534 -35.96 -19.14 21.13
CA LEU A 534 -35.14 -18.31 20.26
C LEU A 534 -35.14 -16.85 20.71
N GLN A 535 -36.31 -16.33 21.10
CA GLN A 535 -36.41 -14.98 21.65
C GLN A 535 -35.61 -14.83 22.95
N ALA A 536 -35.68 -15.82 23.86
CA ALA A 536 -34.90 -15.79 25.09
C ALA A 536 -33.39 -15.83 24.82
N LEU A 537 -32.96 -16.68 23.88
CA LEU A 537 -31.55 -16.84 23.51
C LEU A 537 -30.96 -15.56 22.88
N VAL A 538 -31.70 -14.96 21.93
CA VAL A 538 -31.28 -13.72 21.24
C VAL A 538 -31.24 -12.54 22.21
N ARG A 539 -32.19 -12.44 23.15
CA ARG A 539 -32.25 -11.36 24.15
C ARG A 539 -31.01 -11.27 25.04
N ASN A 540 -30.41 -12.42 25.35
CA ASN A 540 -29.33 -12.52 26.33
C ASN A 540 -27.93 -12.44 25.71
N ARG A 541 -27.80 -12.34 24.38
CA ARG A 541 -26.50 -12.36 23.69
C ARG A 541 -26.35 -11.23 22.68
N LYS A 542 -25.11 -10.79 22.46
CA LYS A 542 -24.78 -9.91 21.32
C LYS A 542 -24.94 -10.72 20.04
N THR A 543 -25.85 -10.30 19.17
CA THR A 543 -26.34 -11.13 18.07
C THR A 543 -26.09 -10.47 16.71
N SER A 544 -25.46 -11.20 15.79
CA SER A 544 -25.47 -10.81 14.37
C SER A 544 -26.51 -11.65 13.66
N ALA A 545 -27.52 -11.00 13.06
CA ALA A 545 -28.63 -11.66 12.37
C ALA A 545 -28.61 -11.33 10.88
N LEU A 546 -28.61 -12.36 10.04
CA LEU A 546 -28.71 -12.26 8.59
C LEU A 546 -30.04 -12.86 8.13
N PHE A 547 -30.80 -12.08 7.37
CA PHE A 547 -32.08 -12.48 6.79
C PHE A 547 -31.87 -12.75 5.30
N ALA A 548 -31.92 -14.02 4.91
CA ALA A 548 -31.77 -14.49 3.53
C ALA A 548 -33.11 -14.72 2.82
N VAL A 549 -34.22 -14.41 3.49
CA VAL A 549 -35.59 -14.48 2.98
C VAL A 549 -36.35 -13.20 3.31
N ALA A 550 -37.45 -12.97 2.60
CA ALA A 550 -38.35 -11.87 2.88
C ALA A 550 -38.87 -11.96 4.33
N PRO A 551 -38.79 -10.88 5.13
CA PRO A 551 -39.23 -10.92 6.50
C PRO A 551 -40.73 -11.20 6.62
N THR A 552 -41.11 -11.97 7.63
CA THR A 552 -42.49 -12.32 7.98
C THR A 552 -42.81 -11.75 9.37
N ASN A 553 -44.08 -11.78 9.78
CA ASN A 553 -44.46 -11.37 11.13
C ASN A 553 -43.78 -12.23 12.21
N ARG A 554 -43.51 -13.51 11.94
CA ARG A 554 -42.81 -14.39 12.90
C ARG A 554 -41.33 -14.04 13.01
N THR A 555 -40.66 -13.78 11.88
CA THR A 555 -39.24 -13.41 11.91
C THR A 555 -39.02 -11.98 12.45
N LEU A 556 -40.01 -11.09 12.29
CA LEU A 556 -40.08 -9.80 13.00
C LEU A 556 -40.15 -9.95 14.52
N GLN A 557 -40.90 -10.94 15.02
CA GLN A 557 -41.05 -11.17 16.46
C GLN A 557 -39.77 -11.71 17.12
N LEU A 558 -38.84 -12.31 16.36
CA LEU A 558 -37.56 -12.77 16.90
C LEU A 558 -36.67 -11.62 17.40
N ILE A 559 -36.73 -10.45 16.76
CA ILE A 559 -35.88 -9.31 17.08
C ILE A 559 -36.75 -8.10 17.46
N PRO A 560 -37.03 -7.91 18.78
CA PRO A 560 -37.91 -6.84 19.24
C PRO A 560 -37.31 -5.44 18.94
N PRO A 561 -38.15 -4.40 18.79
CA PRO A 561 -37.74 -3.07 18.33
C PRO A 561 -36.68 -2.36 19.17
N ASN A 562 -36.54 -2.68 20.46
CA ASN A 562 -35.60 -2.03 21.39
C ASN A 562 -34.30 -2.83 21.61
N HIS A 563 -33.96 -3.75 20.70
CA HIS A 563 -32.83 -4.66 20.90
C HIS A 563 -31.49 -4.04 20.45
N ASN A 564 -30.87 -3.25 21.33
CA ASN A 564 -29.58 -2.57 21.06
C ASN A 564 -28.39 -3.51 20.83
N ASN A 565 -28.55 -4.82 21.05
CA ASN A 565 -27.49 -5.82 20.96
C ASN A 565 -27.48 -6.62 19.65
N SER A 566 -28.25 -6.20 18.63
CA SER A 566 -28.32 -6.91 17.35
C SER A 566 -27.82 -6.09 16.15
N GLN A 567 -27.01 -6.71 15.29
CA GLN A 567 -26.74 -6.21 13.94
C GLN A 567 -27.58 -7.00 12.95
N ILE A 568 -28.48 -6.32 12.24
CA ILE A 568 -29.38 -6.93 11.26
C ILE A 568 -28.90 -6.59 9.85
N ILE A 569 -28.72 -7.63 9.04
CA ILE A 569 -28.40 -7.56 7.61
C ILE A 569 -29.53 -8.24 6.84
N LEU A 570 -30.08 -7.57 5.82
CA LEU A 570 -31.13 -8.10 4.95
C LEU A 570 -30.60 -8.34 3.54
N LEU A 571 -30.79 -9.56 3.02
CA LEU A 571 -30.61 -9.90 1.61
C LEU A 571 -31.97 -9.81 0.91
N ASP A 572 -32.16 -8.72 0.16
CA ASP A 572 -33.43 -8.48 -0.53
C ASP A 572 -33.54 -9.32 -1.82
N ASN A 573 -34.63 -10.11 -1.91
CA ASN A 573 -35.01 -10.91 -3.07
C ASN A 573 -36.20 -10.30 -3.85
N GLY A 574 -36.66 -9.10 -3.50
CA GLY A 574 -37.70 -8.36 -4.22
C GLY A 574 -39.15 -8.83 -4.00
N ALA A 575 -39.39 -9.72 -3.03
CA ALA A 575 -40.68 -10.40 -2.84
C ALA A 575 -41.43 -10.03 -1.54
N ALA A 576 -41.06 -8.94 -0.86
CA ALA A 576 -41.57 -8.63 0.47
C ALA A 576 -42.88 -7.80 0.47
N ASN A 577 -43.76 -8.07 1.43
CA ASN A 577 -44.92 -7.23 1.74
C ASN A 577 -44.46 -5.85 2.25
N ILE A 578 -44.92 -4.77 1.61
CA ILE A 578 -44.43 -3.39 1.77
C ILE A 578 -44.48 -2.92 3.23
N SER A 579 -45.53 -3.27 4.00
CA SER A 579 -45.67 -2.80 5.39
C SER A 579 -44.68 -3.45 6.35
N ILE A 580 -44.38 -4.73 6.16
CA ILE A 580 -43.42 -5.50 6.97
C ILE A 580 -41.98 -5.10 6.62
N TYR A 581 -41.73 -4.87 5.33
CA TYR A 581 -40.42 -4.43 4.84
C TYR A 581 -40.02 -3.05 5.40
N GLY A 582 -40.97 -2.10 5.48
CA GLY A 582 -40.72 -0.78 6.09
C GLY A 582 -40.33 -0.85 7.58
N GLN A 583 -40.95 -1.75 8.35
CA GLN A 583 -40.59 -1.94 9.76
C GLN A 583 -39.20 -2.57 9.92
N PHE A 584 -38.81 -3.48 9.02
CA PHE A 584 -37.51 -4.13 9.06
C PHE A 584 -36.37 -3.20 8.65
N THR A 585 -36.56 -2.44 7.57
CA THR A 585 -35.56 -1.51 7.05
C THR A 585 -35.22 -0.41 8.05
N SER A 586 -36.19 0.06 8.84
CA SER A 586 -35.95 1.01 9.94
C SER A 586 -35.05 0.47 11.07
N ARG A 587 -34.87 -0.86 11.16
CA ARG A 587 -34.09 -1.55 12.20
C ARG A 587 -32.78 -2.14 11.69
N ALA A 588 -32.64 -2.28 10.37
CA ALA A 588 -31.46 -2.86 9.75
C ALA A 588 -30.29 -1.87 9.77
N LYS A 589 -29.11 -2.32 10.19
CA LYS A 589 -27.88 -1.51 10.04
C LYS A 589 -27.46 -1.42 8.57
N GLN A 590 -27.80 -2.44 7.79
CA GLN A 590 -27.40 -2.57 6.39
C GLN A 590 -28.45 -3.40 5.64
N ILE A 591 -28.80 -2.94 4.43
CA ILE A 591 -29.71 -3.61 3.50
C ILE A 591 -28.96 -3.73 2.19
N ALA A 592 -28.99 -4.90 1.57
CA ALA A 592 -28.29 -5.12 0.32
C ALA A 592 -29.03 -6.15 -0.55
N PRO A 593 -28.89 -6.05 -1.88
CA PRO A 593 -29.49 -7.02 -2.79
C PRO A 593 -28.85 -8.39 -2.60
N ALA A 594 -29.60 -9.47 -2.82
CA ALA A 594 -29.10 -10.84 -2.64
C ALA A 594 -27.86 -11.19 -3.48
N THR A 595 -27.64 -10.50 -4.60
CA THR A 595 -26.41 -10.61 -5.42
C THR A 595 -25.14 -10.15 -4.70
N SER A 596 -25.26 -9.37 -3.61
CA SER A 596 -24.14 -8.89 -2.77
C SER A 596 -23.73 -9.90 -1.68
N PHE A 597 -24.19 -11.15 -1.77
CA PHE A 597 -23.91 -12.20 -0.79
C PHE A 597 -22.43 -12.35 -0.42
N LEU A 598 -21.52 -12.31 -1.40
CA LEU A 598 -20.10 -12.53 -1.15
C LEU A 598 -19.49 -11.46 -0.24
N SER A 599 -19.84 -10.18 -0.42
CA SER A 599 -19.32 -9.08 0.40
C SER A 599 -19.92 -9.07 1.82
N LEU A 600 -21.22 -9.37 1.95
CA LEU A 600 -21.92 -9.38 3.23
C LEU A 600 -21.59 -10.61 4.07
N SER A 601 -21.26 -11.73 3.43
CA SER A 601 -20.81 -12.93 4.13
C SER A 601 -19.56 -12.63 4.96
N GLU A 602 -18.63 -11.84 4.43
CA GLU A 602 -17.49 -11.40 5.21
C GLU A 602 -17.93 -10.55 6.40
N GLU A 603 -18.78 -9.55 6.20
CA GLU A 603 -19.25 -8.67 7.28
C GLU A 603 -20.01 -9.41 8.39
N PHE A 604 -20.82 -10.42 8.05
CA PHE A 604 -21.52 -11.27 9.03
C PHE A 604 -20.57 -12.11 9.89
N PHE A 605 -19.44 -12.53 9.33
CA PHE A 605 -18.43 -13.31 10.04
C PHE A 605 -17.42 -12.44 10.84
N LYS A 606 -17.45 -11.13 10.66
CA LYS A 606 -16.58 -10.16 11.33
C LYS A 606 -17.28 -9.60 12.57
#